data_AF-A0A0K1YAT2-F1
#
_entry.id   AF-A0A0K1YAT2-F1
#
_cell.length_a   1.000
_cell.length_b   1.000
_cell.length_c   1.000
_cell.angle_alpha   90.00
_cell.angle_beta   90.00
_cell.angle_gamma   90.00
#
_symmetry.space_group_name_H-M   'P 1'
#
loop_
_entity.id
_entity.type
_entity.pdbx_description
1 polymer ?
#
loop_
_entity_poly.entity_id
_entity_poly.type
_entity_poly.pdbx_seq_one_letter_code
_entity_poly.pdbx_strand_id
1 'polypeptide(L)' 'MSEAMTNDTGDDGPSETVRTNVEVDRQLWRQVRAAAITDGKNVSEKLEEILRERFEGSDDTDDNEDDS' A
#
# COMPACT_ATOMS: atom_id res chain seq x y z
N MET A 1 30.42 -24.18 -5.13
CA MET A 1 30.37 -22.90 -5.85
C MET A 1 28.89 -22.54 -5.98
N SER A 2 28.52 -21.43 -5.34
CA SER A 2 27.28 -20.64 -5.46
C SER A 2 25.94 -21.30 -5.09
N GLU A 3 25.56 -21.10 -3.83
CA GLU A 3 24.16 -21.07 -3.36
C GLU A 3 23.56 -19.68 -3.60
N ALA A 4 22.34 -19.65 -4.15
CA ALA A 4 21.30 -18.60 -4.11
C ALA A 4 20.36 -18.90 -5.30
N MET A 5 19.04 -18.96 -5.21
CA MET A 5 18.10 -18.06 -4.54
C MET A 5 16.85 -18.88 -4.18
N THR A 6 16.61 -19.15 -2.89
CA THR A 6 15.30 -19.63 -2.45
C THR A 6 14.37 -18.43 -2.46
N ASN A 7 13.48 -18.37 -3.45
CA ASN A 7 12.42 -17.39 -3.48
C ASN A 7 11.33 -17.87 -2.52
N ASP A 8 11.51 -17.53 -1.24
CA ASP A 8 10.52 -17.68 -0.17
C ASP A 8 9.32 -16.77 -0.48
N THR A 9 8.46 -17.20 -1.40
CA THR A 9 7.10 -16.69 -1.47
C THR A 9 6.31 -17.51 -0.46
N GLY A 10 6.36 -17.09 0.80
CA GLY A 10 5.45 -17.55 1.84
C GLY A 10 4.01 -17.30 1.41
N ASP A 11 3.30 -18.40 1.24
CA ASP A 11 1.86 -18.56 1.09
C ASP A 11 1.16 -18.19 2.40
N ASP A 12 0.17 -17.27 2.37
CA ASP A 12 -0.86 -17.18 3.42
C ASP A 12 -2.12 -16.43 2.91
N GLY A 13 -3.12 -17.19 2.43
CA GLY A 13 -4.55 -16.80 2.39
C GLY A 13 -5.13 -16.17 1.10
N PRO A 14 -6.42 -16.43 0.75
CA PRO A 14 -7.10 -15.82 -0.40
C PRO A 14 -7.58 -14.41 -0.05
N SER A 15 -6.67 -13.50 0.30
CA SER A 15 -6.87 -12.08 0.03
C SER A 15 -6.17 -11.83 -1.29
N GLU A 16 -6.91 -11.36 -2.29
CA GLU A 16 -6.38 -11.08 -3.62
C GLU A 16 -5.45 -9.86 -3.53
N THR A 17 -4.24 -10.08 -2.99
CA THR A 17 -3.26 -9.03 -2.74
C THR A 17 -2.64 -8.63 -4.07
N VAL A 18 -3.14 -7.54 -4.65
CA VAL A 18 -2.64 -7.01 -5.93
C VAL A 18 -1.33 -6.27 -5.68
N ARG A 19 -0.22 -6.85 -6.13
CA ARG A 19 1.09 -6.16 -6.11
C ARG A 19 1.18 -5.16 -7.25
N THR A 20 1.27 -3.88 -6.91
CA THR A 20 1.44 -2.78 -7.87
C THR A 20 2.78 -2.08 -7.65
N ASN A 21 3.42 -1.65 -8.74
CA ASN A 21 4.58 -0.77 -8.69
C ASN A 21 4.09 0.66 -8.89
N VAL A 22 4.43 1.56 -7.97
CA VAL A 22 4.03 2.98 -8.02
C VAL A 22 5.27 3.84 -8.05
N GLU A 23 5.35 4.74 -9.02
CA GLU A 23 6.41 5.74 -9.09
C GLU A 23 6.06 6.92 -8.17
N VAL A 24 6.93 7.20 -7.22
CA VAL A 24 6.77 8.30 -6.25
C VAL A 24 7.98 9.20 -6.26
N ASP A 25 7.76 10.48 -5.96
CA ASP A 25 8.86 11.41 -5.76
C ASP A 25 9.79 10.95 -4.61
N ARG A 26 11.09 11.24 -4.74
CA ARG A 26 12.11 10.82 -3.77
C ARG A 26 11.86 11.42 -2.38
N GLN A 27 11.36 12.64 -2.28
CA GLN A 27 11.06 13.30 -1.01
C GLN A 27 9.85 12.63 -0.33
N LEU A 28 8.80 12.35 -1.10
CA LEU A 28 7.63 11.60 -0.63
C LEU A 28 8.03 10.20 -0.15
N TRP A 29 8.85 9.48 -0.91
CA TRP A 29 9.36 8.17 -0.51
C TRP A 29 10.11 8.20 0.82
N ARG A 30 10.96 9.23 1.04
CA ARG A 30 11.68 9.40 2.31
C ARG A 30 10.73 9.66 3.48
N GLN A 31 9.67 10.42 3.26
CA GLN A 31 8.67 10.71 4.29
C GLN A 31 7.89 9.46 4.67
N VAL A 32 7.38 8.72 3.69
CA VAL A 32 6.65 7.45 3.91
C VAL A 32 7.55 6.45 4.62
N ARG A 33 8.81 6.32 4.17
CA ARG A 33 9.79 5.43 4.80
C ARG A 33 10.11 5.84 6.23
N ALA A 34 10.29 7.13 6.51
CA ALA A 34 10.55 7.60 7.88
C ALA A 34 9.37 7.28 8.80
N ALA A 35 8.14 7.54 8.34
CA ALA A 35 6.93 7.23 9.10
C ALA A 35 6.78 5.73 9.37
N ALA A 36 7.03 4.88 8.38
CA ALA A 36 6.99 3.42 8.53
C ALA A 36 8.01 2.93 9.56
N ILE A 37 9.24 3.46 9.54
CA ILE A 37 10.29 3.13 10.52
C ILE A 37 9.87 3.58 11.93
N THR A 38 9.28 4.78 12.07
CA THR A 38 8.80 5.28 13.35
C THR A 38 7.70 4.39 13.95
N ASP A 39 6.80 3.88 13.12
CA ASP A 39 5.72 2.98 13.53
C ASP A 39 6.15 1.51 13.66
N GLY A 40 7.39 1.16 13.26
CA GLY A 40 7.89 -0.20 13.26
C GLY A 40 7.21 -1.12 12.22
N LYS A 41 6.61 -0.56 11.17
CA LYS A 41 5.88 -1.29 10.10
C LYS A 41 6.67 -1.34 8.80
N ASN A 42 6.29 -2.22 7.87
CA ASN A 42 6.83 -2.18 6.52
C ASN A 42 6.33 -0.95 5.75
N VAL A 43 7.14 -0.48 4.80
CA VAL A 43 6.79 0.70 3.98
C VAL A 43 5.52 0.46 3.16
N SER A 44 5.29 -0.77 2.70
CA SER A 44 4.07 -1.17 1.99
C SER A 44 2.82 -1.05 2.87
N GLU A 45 2.89 -1.51 4.12
CA GLU A 45 1.79 -1.42 5.08
C GLU A 45 1.46 0.04 5.41
N LYS A 46 2.49 0.86 5.62
CA LYS A 46 2.30 2.29 5.89
C LYS A 46 1.75 3.04 4.67
N LEU A 47 2.19 2.67 3.47
CA LEU A 47 1.67 3.24 2.23
C LEU A 47 0.20 2.86 2.02
N GLU A 48 -0.18 1.61 2.27
CA GLU A 48 -1.56 1.16 2.20
C GLU A 48 -2.46 1.94 3.18
N GLU A 49 -2.01 2.13 4.42
CA GLU A 49 -2.75 2.91 5.44
C GLU A 49 -3.03 4.35 4.95
N ILE A 50 -2.03 5.01 4.36
CA ILE A 50 -2.16 6.38 3.82
C ILE A 50 -3.12 6.40 2.62
N LEU A 51 -3.01 5.43 1.70
CA LEU A 51 -3.88 5.34 0.53
C LEU A 51 -5.33 5.06 0.96
N ARG A 52 -5.52 4.13 1.89
CA ARG A 52 -6.81 3.81 2.51
C ARG A 52 -7.45 5.05 3.13
N GLU A 53 -6.74 5.76 4.02
CA GLU A 53 -7.25 6.98 4.64
C GLU A 53 -7.66 8.03 3.59
N ARG A 54 -6.86 8.19 2.53
CA ARG A 54 -7.09 9.22 1.52
C ARG A 54 -8.25 8.91 0.56
N PHE A 55 -8.44 7.64 0.20
CA PHE A 55 -9.39 7.22 -0.83
C PHE A 55 -10.65 6.58 -0.25
N GLU A 56 -10.55 5.74 0.78
CA GLU A 56 -11.74 5.16 1.43
C GLU A 56 -12.49 6.20 2.28
N GLY A 57 -11.80 7.24 2.77
CA GLY A 57 -12.45 8.38 3.45
C GLY A 57 -13.19 9.36 2.52
N SER A 58 -13.23 9.10 1.21
CA SER A 58 -13.90 9.95 0.20
C SER A 58 -15.03 9.23 -0.56
N ASP A 59 -15.37 7.99 -0.19
CA ASP A 59 -16.38 7.16 -0.91
C ASP A 59 -17.84 7.49 -0.50
N ASP A 60 -18.05 8.37 0.49
CA ASP A 60 -19.38 8.81 0.95
C ASP A 60 -19.94 10.05 0.19
N THR A 61 -19.50 10.33 -1.04
CA THR A 61 -20.14 11.39 -1.85
C THR A 61 -20.23 11.03 -3.32
N ASP A 62 -21.00 9.99 -3.62
CA ASP A 62 -21.78 9.92 -4.87
C ASP A 62 -23.24 9.61 -4.51
N ASP A 63 -23.80 10.43 -3.62
CA ASP A 63 -25.24 10.66 -3.55
C ASP A 63 -25.55 11.73 -4.62
N ASN A 64 -25.66 11.28 -5.87
CA ASN A 64 -26.37 12.05 -6.89
C ASN A 64 -27.61 11.26 -7.29
N GLU A 65 -28.57 11.35 -6.38
CA GLU A 65 -29.99 11.22 -6.62
C GLU A 65 -30.42 12.23 -7.71
N ASP A 66 -30.38 11.86 -9.00
CA ASP A 66 -31.23 12.43 -10.05
C ASP A 66 -31.13 11.63 -11.36
N ASP A 67 -32.13 10.79 -11.66
CA ASP A 67 -32.77 10.87 -12.99
C ASP A 67 -34.24 10.49 -12.80
N SER A 68 -35.08 11.49 -13.05
CA SER A 68 -36.54 11.55 -12.87
C SER A 68 -37.33 10.61 -13.78
#